data_AF-A0A7S2W4H7-F1
#
_entry.id   AF-A0A7S2W4H7-F1
#
_cell.length_a   1.000
_cell.length_b   1.000
_cell.length_c   1.000
_cell.angle_alpha   90.00
_cell.angle_beta   90.00
_cell.angle_gamma   90.00
#
_symmetry.space_group_name_H-M   'P 1'
#
loop_
_entity.id
_entity.type
_entity.pdbx_description
1 polymer ?
#
loop_
_entity_poly.entity_id
_entity_poly.type
_entity_poly.pdbx_seq_one_letter_code
_entity_poly.pdbx_strand_id
1 'polypeptide(L)'
;WITSDGGLYYEPYGEVMPANTWVFVTATIENGYDLTSYLNGVETSKDTIYRDWPTNFAQANSTIYFGALLYSHGPINEVVRSNTAANFRGSIDDFSLWSRVLSVE
;
A
#
# COMPACT_ATOMS: atom_id res chain seq x y z
N TRP A 1 12.74 -11.48 12.80
CA TRP A 1 14.02 -12.09 13.22
C TRP A 1 14.82 -12.44 11.96
N ILE A 2 16.13 -12.21 11.92
CA ILE A 2 16.98 -12.63 10.80
C ILE A 2 17.35 -14.09 11.04
N THR A 3 16.95 -14.99 10.14
CA THR A 3 17.37 -16.40 10.18
C THR A 3 18.77 -16.57 9.58
N SER A 4 19.42 -17.67 9.96
CA SER A 4 20.81 -17.99 9.60
C SER A 4 21.09 -18.17 8.10
N ASP A 5 20.06 -18.15 7.26
CA ASP A 5 20.13 -18.21 5.80
C ASP A 5 20.09 -16.82 5.13
N GLY A 6 20.02 -15.74 5.92
CA GLY A 6 19.98 -14.37 5.39
C GLY A 6 18.61 -13.98 4.80
N GLY A 7 17.58 -14.81 4.98
CA GLY A 7 16.22 -14.48 4.59
C GLY A 7 15.61 -13.45 5.53
N LEU A 8 15.15 -12.32 4.99
CA LEU A 8 14.21 -11.45 5.69
C LEU A 8 12.84 -12.11 5.63
N TYR A 9 12.51 -12.93 6.63
CA TYR A 9 11.13 -13.29 6.88
C TYR A 9 10.43 -12.11 7.54
N TYR A 10 9.65 -11.39 6.74
CA TYR A 10 8.54 -10.61 7.28
C TYR A 10 7.52 -11.64 7.79
N GLU A 11 7.27 -11.69 9.09
CA GLU A 11 6.03 -12.30 9.54
C GLU A 11 4.90 -11.48 8.91
N PRO A 12 3.99 -12.08 8.13
CA PRO A 12 2.85 -11.35 7.63
C PRO A 12 1.99 -10.98 8.86
N TYR A 13 2.18 -9.76 9.37
CA TYR A 13 1.24 -9.15 10.28
C TYR A 13 0.03 -8.73 9.45
N GLY A 14 -1.10 -9.42 9.66
CA GLY A 14 -2.38 -9.12 9.02
C GLY A 14 -3.20 -10.36 8.71
N GLU A 15 -4.46 -10.13 8.37
CA GLU A 15 -5.39 -11.17 7.92
C GLU A 15 -5.21 -11.42 6.41
N VAL A 16 -5.14 -12.70 6.01
CA VAL A 16 -5.04 -13.07 4.60
C VAL A 16 -6.41 -12.90 3.93
N MET A 17 -6.48 -12.10 2.86
CA MET A 17 -7.72 -11.92 2.12
C MET A 17 -8.22 -13.25 1.52
N PRO A 18 -9.49 -13.62 1.71
CA PRO A 18 -10.06 -14.80 1.07
C PRO A 18 -10.10 -14.62 -0.45
N ALA A 19 -9.68 -15.66 -1.18
CA ALA A 19 -9.70 -15.64 -2.64
C ALA A 19 -11.15 -15.51 -3.17
N ASN A 20 -11.31 -14.79 -4.29
CA ASN A 20 -12.58 -14.65 -5.01
C ASN A 20 -13.74 -14.09 -4.17
N THR A 21 -13.45 -13.26 -3.17
CA THR A 21 -14.44 -12.64 -2.29
C THR A 21 -14.27 -11.12 -2.32
N TRP A 22 -15.37 -10.38 -2.34
CA TRP A 22 -15.33 -8.94 -2.16
C TRP A 22 -14.92 -8.60 -0.74
N VAL A 23 -13.93 -7.73 -0.61
CA VAL A 23 -13.45 -7.21 0.67
C VAL A 23 -13.34 -5.70 0.56
N PHE A 24 -13.61 -5.02 1.68
CA PHE A 24 -13.37 -3.59 1.80
C PHE A 24 -11.99 -3.36 2.41
N VAL A 25 -11.13 -2.65 1.71
CA VAL A 25 -9.76 -2.37 2.15
C VAL A 25 -9.61 -0.87 2.36
N THR A 26 -9.02 -0.48 3.48
CA THR A 26 -8.70 0.92 3.77
C THR A 26 -7.27 1.01 4.30
N ALA A 27 -6.58 2.09 3.96
CA ALA A 27 -5.31 2.45 4.55
C ALA A 27 -5.31 3.94 4.89
N THR A 28 -4.77 4.29 6.05
CA THR A 28 -4.64 5.68 6.52
C THR A 28 -3.19 5.98 6.81
N ILE A 29 -2.77 7.21 6.50
CA ILE A 29 -1.46 7.74 6.90
C ILE A 29 -1.70 8.94 7.80
N GLU A 30 -1.30 8.83 9.06
CA GLU A 30 -1.33 9.90 10.05
C GLU A 30 0.09 10.47 10.24
N ASN A 31 0.21 11.76 10.53
CA ASN A 31 1.49 12.46 10.76
C ASN A 31 2.53 12.36 9.62
N GLY A 32 2.14 11.84 8.45
CA GLY A 32 3.01 11.64 7.29
C GLY A 32 3.83 10.34 7.30
N TYR A 33 3.71 9.51 8.33
CA TYR A 33 4.49 8.28 8.46
C TYR A 33 3.81 7.13 9.21
N ASP A 34 2.74 7.40 9.98
CA ASP A 34 2.02 6.35 10.71
C ASP A 34 0.97 5.71 9.79
N LEU A 35 1.27 4.52 9.27
CA LEU A 35 0.39 3.75 8.41
C LEU A 35 -0.49 2.82 9.26
N THR A 36 -1.79 2.81 8.99
CA THR A 36 -2.71 1.82 9.56
C THR A 36 -3.54 1.23 8.42
N SER A 37 -3.72 -0.09 8.41
CA SER A 37 -4.53 -0.79 7.40
C SER A 37 -5.70 -1.53 8.02
N TYR A 38 -6.78 -1.60 7.26
CA TYR A 38 -8.04 -2.17 7.67
C TYR A 38 -8.58 -3.13 6.62
N LEU A 39 -9.13 -4.25 7.08
CA LEU A 39 -9.87 -5.22 6.27
C LEU A 39 -11.30 -5.29 6.81
N ASN A 40 -12.29 -4.98 5.98
CA ASN A 40 -13.70 -4.92 6.35
C ASN A 40 -13.96 -4.07 7.61
N GLY A 41 -13.23 -2.96 7.76
CA GLY A 41 -13.33 -2.06 8.91
C GLY A 41 -12.55 -2.48 10.16
N VAL A 42 -11.94 -3.66 10.18
CA VAL A 42 -11.12 -4.14 11.29
C VAL A 42 -9.66 -3.76 11.04
N GLU A 43 -9.00 -3.14 12.03
CA GLU A 43 -7.57 -2.85 11.97
C GLU A 43 -6.77 -4.16 11.89
N THR A 44 -5.97 -4.32 10.83
CA THR A 44 -5.17 -5.53 10.60
C THR A 44 -3.68 -5.30 10.78
N SER A 45 -3.20 -4.06 10.60
CA SER A 45 -1.81 -3.70 10.86
C SER A 45 -1.64 -2.22 11.15
N LYS A 46 -0.60 -1.93 11.92
CA LYS A 46 -0.11 -0.58 12.22
C LYS A 46 1.40 -0.57 12.13
N ASP A 47 1.95 0.36 11.37
CA ASP A 47 3.38 0.48 11.13
C ASP A 47 3.80 1.94 11.00
N THR A 48 5.08 2.23 11.23
CA THR A 48 5.68 3.55 11.01
C THR A 48 6.62 3.46 9.82
N ILE A 49 6.25 4.08 8.70
CA ILE A 49 7.08 4.17 7.50
C ILE A 49 8.34 4.98 7.84
N TYR A 50 9.50 4.57 7.33
CA TYR A 50 10.78 5.25 7.54
C TYR A 50 10.65 6.76 7.29
N ARG A 51 11.05 7.57 8.28
CA ARG A 51 10.95 9.04 8.26
C ARG A 51 11.67 9.72 7.08
N ASP A 52 12.61 9.01 6.45
CA ASP A 52 13.40 9.47 5.31
C ASP A 52 12.77 9.12 3.95
N TRP A 53 11.63 8.42 3.94
CA TRP A 53 10.82 8.31 2.73
C TRP A 53 10.26 9.68 2.34
N PRO A 54 10.13 9.96 1.02
CA PRO A 54 9.62 11.25 0.57
C PRO A 54 8.25 11.49 1.21
N THR A 55 8.20 12.50 2.07
CA THR A 55 7.06 12.90 2.91
C THR A 55 5.81 13.32 2.14
N ASN A 56 5.87 13.25 0.80
CA ASN A 56 4.79 13.57 -0.11
C ASN A 56 4.43 12.29 -0.89
N PHE A 57 3.60 11.42 -0.27
CA PHE A 57 3.08 10.18 -0.86
C PHE A 57 2.35 10.41 -2.19
N ALA A 58 1.84 11.63 -2.39
CA ALA A 58 1.32 12.11 -3.65
C ALA A 58 1.87 13.53 -3.88
N GLN A 59 2.78 13.68 -4.85
CA GLN A 59 3.15 15.01 -5.31
C GLN A 59 2.06 15.54 -6.22
N ALA A 60 1.95 16.87 -6.34
CA ALA A 60 1.12 17.45 -7.38
C ALA A 60 1.55 16.88 -8.75
N ASN A 61 0.58 16.42 -9.54
CA ASN A 61 0.77 15.77 -10.85
C ASN A 61 1.25 14.30 -10.82
N SER A 62 1.16 13.59 -9.70
CA SER A 62 1.34 12.13 -9.70
C SER A 62 0.18 11.41 -10.40
N THR A 63 0.49 10.37 -11.18
CA THR A 63 -0.53 9.48 -11.77
C THR A 63 -0.84 8.33 -10.82
N ILE A 64 -2.13 8.07 -10.57
CA ILE A 64 -2.59 6.90 -9.79
C ILE A 64 -2.85 5.75 -10.77
N TYR A 65 -2.31 4.58 -10.46
CA TYR A 65 -2.47 3.37 -11.28
C TYR A 65 -3.24 2.30 -10.48
N PHE A 66 -4.21 1.68 -11.14
CA PHE A 66 -4.94 0.54 -10.59
C PHE A 66 -4.42 -0.77 -11.17
N GLY A 67 -4.17 -1.73 -10.30
CA GLY A 67 -3.80 -3.09 -10.67
C GLY A 67 -2.45 -3.27 -11.36
N ALA A 68 -1.60 -2.25 -11.36
CA ALA A 68 -0.23 -2.34 -11.85
C ALA A 68 0.76 -1.81 -10.83
N LEU A 69 1.88 -2.51 -10.66
CA LEU A 69 3.01 -2.00 -9.90
C LEU A 69 3.99 -1.34 -10.87
N LEU A 70 4.32 -0.09 -10.59
CA LEU A 70 5.27 0.67 -11.38
C LEU A 70 6.56 0.88 -10.60
N TYR A 71 7.67 0.52 -11.22
CA TYR A 71 8.98 0.92 -10.73
C TYR A 71 9.41 2.17 -11.48
N SER A 72 9.51 3.29 -10.75
CA SER A 72 10.25 4.46 -11.22
C SER A 72 11.72 4.27 -10.86
N HIS A 73 12.60 4.44 -11.84
CA HIS A 73 14.05 4.47 -11.64
C HIS A 73 14.58 5.80 -12.18
N GLY A 74 14.24 6.90 -11.51
CA GLY A 74 14.70 8.24 -11.91
C GLY A 74 13.76 9.38 -11.50
N PRO A 75 14.14 10.64 -11.80
CA PRO A 75 13.34 11.81 -11.47
C PRO A 75 12.03 11.84 -12.28
N ILE A 76 10.93 11.43 -11.64
CA ILE A 76 9.47 11.63 -11.88
C ILE A 76 8.91 11.36 -13.30
N ASN A 77 9.72 11.40 -14.37
CA ASN A 77 9.28 11.43 -15.76
C ASN A 77 9.98 10.40 -16.67
N GLU A 78 10.85 9.52 -16.15
CA GLU A 78 11.59 8.56 -16.98
C GLU A 78 11.21 7.10 -16.72
N VAL A 79 10.80 6.47 -17.83
CA VAL A 79 10.55 5.05 -18.10
C VAL A 79 9.92 4.27 -16.94
N VAL A 80 8.59 4.26 -16.95
CA VAL A 80 7.75 3.35 -16.19
C VAL A 80 7.93 1.92 -16.72
N ARG A 81 8.62 1.06 -15.97
CA ARG A 81 8.55 -0.39 -16.20
C ARG A 81 7.50 -0.99 -15.27
N SER A 82 6.41 -1.48 -15.85
CA SER A 82 5.46 -2.32 -15.13
C SER A 82 6.06 -3.72 -14.98
N ASN A 83 6.15 -4.20 -13.75
CA ASN A 83 6.40 -5.62 -13.52
C ASN A 83 5.08 -6.37 -13.64
N THR A 84 4.83 -6.96 -14.81
CA THR A 84 3.58 -7.67 -15.11
C THR A 84 3.32 -8.86 -14.18
N ALA A 85 4.36 -9.42 -13.56
CA ALA A 85 4.21 -10.47 -12.55
C ALA A 85 3.60 -9.96 -11.23
N ALA A 86 3.67 -8.66 -10.98
CA ALA A 86 3.09 -8.01 -9.80
C ALA A 86 1.75 -7.30 -10.09
N ASN A 87 1.19 -7.47 -11.28
CA ASN A 87 -0.11 -6.87 -11.62
C ASN A 87 -1.24 -7.60 -10.89
N PHE A 88 -2.20 -6.81 -10.40
CA PHE A 88 -3.38 -7.32 -9.70
C PHE A 88 -4.26 -8.13 -10.64
N ARG A 89 -4.79 -9.25 -10.14
CA ARG A 89 -5.74 -10.10 -10.84
C ARG A 89 -7.00 -10.22 -10.00
N GLY A 90 -8.00 -9.44 -10.33
CA GLY A 90 -9.26 -9.38 -9.60
C GLY A 90 -10.13 -8.24 -10.10
N SER A 91 -11.14 -7.88 -9.30
CA SER A 91 -12.01 -6.73 -9.56
C SER A 91 -11.75 -5.65 -8.50
N ILE A 92 -11.85 -4.39 -8.90
CA ILE A 92 -11.76 -3.22 -8.03
C ILE A 92 -13.04 -2.42 -8.28
N ASP A 93 -13.67 -1.96 -7.21
CA ASP A 93 -14.86 -1.11 -7.25
C ASP A 93 -14.78 -0.05 -6.15
N ASP A 94 -15.50 1.06 -6.32
CA ASP A 94 -15.65 2.16 -5.34
C ASP A 94 -14.34 2.72 -4.75
N PHE A 95 -13.37 3.06 -5.61
CA PHE A 95 -12.16 3.74 -5.16
C PHE A 95 -12.45 5.16 -4.66
N SER A 96 -11.91 5.48 -3.49
CA SER A 96 -11.96 6.81 -2.89
C SER A 96 -10.63 7.18 -2.23
N LEU A 97 -10.31 8.48 -2.24
CA LEU A 97 -9.11 9.04 -1.63
C LEU A 97 -9.46 10.33 -0.89
N TRP A 98 -8.95 10.48 0.33
CA TRP A 98 -9.17 11.65 1.17
C TRP A 98 -7.84 12.25 1.63
N SER A 99 -7.80 13.57 1.76
CA SER A 99 -6.65 14.31 2.30
C SER A 99 -6.63 14.34 3.84
N ARG A 100 -7.38 13.44 4.49
CA ARG A 100 -7.52 13.36 5.95
C ARG A 100 -7.70 11.91 6.38
N VAL A 101 -7.33 11.63 7.63
CA VAL A 101 -7.64 10.36 8.27
C VAL A 101 -9.16 10.28 8.52
N LEU A 102 -9.73 9.11 8.25
CA LEU A 102 -11.14 8.80 8.54
C LEU A 102 -11.22 8.04 9.87
N SER A 103 -12.30 8.26 10.63
CA SER A 103 -12.58 7.49 11.84
C SER A 103 -13.12 6.10 11.49
N VAL A 104 -12.87 5.14 12.38
CA VAL A 104 -13.52 3.83 12.38
C VAL A 104 -14.88 4.04 13.07
N GLU A 105 -15.97 3.98 12.33
CA GLU A 105 -17.36 3.98 12.86
C GLU A 105 -18.09 2.72 12.41
#